data_AF-A0AAJ4TLT5-F1
#
_entry.id   AF-A0AAJ4TLT5-F1
#
_cell.length_a   1.000
_cell.length_b   1.000
_cell.length_c   1.000
_cell.angle_alpha   90.00
_cell.angle_beta   90.00
_cell.angle_gamma   90.00
#
_symmetry.space_group_name_H-M   'P 1'
#
loop_
_entity.id
_entity.type
_entity.pdbx_description
1 polymer ?
#
loop_
_entity_poly.entity_id
_entity_poly.type
_entity_poly.pdbx_seq_one_letter_code
_entity_poly.pdbx_strand_id
1 'polypeptide(L)'
;MKKKNLFLFILLVILTVIVLVLFYRFAQWYEQKLGTIFSYIVMIGITLFVFTPFKFIKDNKAKVNIINYFKYLGVSILKVAQIVVTIIKEASLTIMYLVTRLFAKDSSESK
;
A
#
# COMPACT_ATOMS: atom_id res chain seq x y z
N MET A 1 -31.41 -29.95 -24.07
CA MET A 1 -30.76 -28.76 -24.67
C MET A 1 -30.18 -29.13 -26.03
N LYS A 2 -30.32 -28.29 -27.07
CA LYS A 2 -29.74 -28.55 -28.41
C LYS A 2 -28.21 -28.74 -28.26
N LYS A 3 -27.61 -29.70 -28.96
CA LYS A 3 -26.16 -30.06 -28.88
C LYS A 3 -25.22 -28.83 -28.91
N LYS A 4 -25.61 -27.76 -29.61
CA LYS A 4 -24.91 -26.47 -29.69
C LYS A 4 -24.80 -25.72 -28.35
N ASN A 5 -25.83 -25.75 -27.50
CA ASN A 5 -25.81 -25.10 -26.19
C ASN A 5 -24.96 -25.89 -25.19
N LEU A 6 -24.89 -27.22 -25.34
CA LEU A 6 -24.04 -28.07 -24.50
C LEU A 6 -22.55 -27.85 -24.82
N PHE A 7 -22.21 -27.70 -26.11
CA PHE A 7 -20.86 -27.34 -26.54
C PHE A 7 -20.42 -25.97 -26.03
N LEU A 8 -21.29 -24.95 -26.16
CA LEU A 8 -21.01 -23.61 -25.63
C LEU A 8 -20.85 -23.61 -24.11
N PHE A 9 -21.65 -24.39 -23.39
CA PHE A 9 -21.54 -24.52 -21.94
C PHE A 9 -20.20 -25.17 -21.53
N ILE A 10 -19.82 -26.28 -22.17
CA ILE A 10 -18.54 -26.95 -21.91
C ILE A 10 -17.37 -26.03 -22.24
N LEU A 11 -17.43 -25.33 -23.37
CA LEU A 11 -16.41 -24.35 -23.76
C LEU A 11 -16.28 -23.24 -22.72
N LEU A 12 -17.41 -22.73 -22.21
CA LEU A 12 -17.44 -21.67 -21.21
C LEU A 12 -16.82 -22.15 -19.89
N VAL A 13 -17.15 -23.37 -19.44
CA VAL A 13 -16.56 -24.00 -18.25
C VAL A 13 -15.05 -24.14 -18.42
N ILE A 14 -14.58 -24.63 -19.56
CA ILE A 14 -13.14 -24.75 -19.85
C ILE A 14 -12.48 -23.37 -19.81
N LEU A 15 -13.10 -22.35 -20.41
CA LEU A 15 -12.58 -20.99 -20.41
C LEU A 15 -12.47 -20.41 -19.00
N THR A 16 -13.49 -20.63 -18.16
CA THR A 16 -13.51 -20.19 -16.76
C THR A 16 -12.38 -20.85 -15.96
N VAL A 17 -12.17 -22.16 -16.16
CA VAL A 17 -11.07 -22.90 -15.50
C VAL A 17 -9.71 -22.34 -15.91
N ILE A 18 -9.51 -22.06 -17.21
CA ILE A 18 -8.26 -21.46 -17.70
C ILE A 18 -8.00 -20.10 -17.06
N VAL A 19 -9.01 -19.23 -17.02
CA VAL A 19 -8.90 -17.88 -16.41
C VAL A 19 -8.56 -17.98 -14.92
N LEU A 20 -9.21 -18.87 -14.17
CA LEU A 20 -8.93 -19.09 -12.75
C LEU A 20 -7.50 -19.56 -12.50
N VAL A 21 -6.99 -20.48 -13.32
CA VAL A 21 -5.60 -20.97 -13.20
C VAL A 21 -4.60 -19.85 -13.49
N LEU A 22 -4.85 -19.04 -14.52
CA LEU A 22 -3.99 -17.89 -14.84
C LEU A 22 -4.01 -16.84 -13.72
N PHE A 23 -5.20 -16.55 -13.18
CA PHE A 23 -5.35 -15.61 -12.07
C PHE A 23 -4.67 -16.12 -10.79
N TYR A 24 -4.78 -17.41 -10.49
CA TYR A 24 -4.08 -18.02 -9.35
C TYR A 24 -2.56 -17.93 -9.49
N ARG A 25 -2.00 -18.26 -10.66
CA ARG A 25 -0.56 -18.12 -10.92
C ARG A 25 -0.10 -16.67 -10.85
N PHE A 26 -0.92 -15.75 -11.37
CA PHE A 26 -0.67 -14.31 -11.26
C PHE A 26 -0.67 -13.85 -9.80
N ALA A 27 -1.63 -14.29 -8.99
CA ALA A 27 -1.73 -13.95 -7.57
C ALA A 27 -0.51 -14.46 -6.78
N GLN A 28 -0.08 -15.71 -7.01
CA GLN A 28 1.13 -16.25 -6.37
C GLN A 28 2.39 -15.49 -6.76
N TRP A 29 2.55 -15.18 -8.06
CA TRP A 29 3.68 -14.38 -8.54
C TRP A 29 3.64 -12.97 -7.94
N TYR A 30 2.47 -12.36 -7.88
CA TYR A 30 2.25 -11.03 -7.31
C TYR A 30 2.59 -11.00 -5.82
N GLU A 31 2.14 -11.99 -5.05
CA GLU A 31 2.44 -12.13 -3.61
C GLU A 31 3.95 -12.28 -3.37
N GLN A 32 4.63 -13.12 -4.15
CA GLN A 32 6.07 -13.33 -4.01
C GLN A 32 6.89 -12.08 -4.39
N LYS A 33 6.50 -11.39 -5.48
CA LYS A 33 7.17 -10.16 -5.91
C LYS A 33 6.89 -9.00 -4.96
N LEU A 34 5.65 -8.83 -4.51
CA LEU A 34 5.32 -7.84 -3.49
C LEU A 34 6.08 -8.08 -2.19
N GLY A 35 6.14 -9.33 -1.71
CA GLY A 35 6.89 -9.68 -0.50
C GLY A 35 8.36 -9.31 -0.64
N THR A 36 8.97 -9.64 -1.78
CA THR A 36 10.37 -9.29 -2.07
C THR A 36 10.59 -7.78 -2.12
N ILE A 37 9.73 -7.05 -2.84
CA ILE A 37 9.81 -5.58 -2.95
C ILE A 37 9.62 -4.93 -1.57
N PHE A 38 8.66 -5.43 -0.79
CA PHE A 38 8.40 -4.97 0.57
C PHE A 38 9.61 -5.18 1.48
N SER A 39 10.25 -6.34 1.44
CA SER A 39 11.48 -6.60 2.21
C SER A 39 12.60 -5.63 1.83
N TYR A 40 12.81 -5.33 0.54
CA TYR A 40 13.79 -4.33 0.11
C TYR A 40 13.45 -2.92 0.60
N ILE A 41 12.18 -2.51 0.52
CA ILE A 41 11.72 -1.21 1.04
C ILE A 41 11.98 -1.11 2.54
N VAL A 42 11.67 -2.16 3.31
CA VAL A 42 11.91 -2.21 4.75
C VAL A 42 13.40 -2.11 5.06
N MET A 43 14.25 -2.87 4.36
CA MET A 43 15.71 -2.82 4.53
C MET A 43 16.28 -1.43 4.23
N ILE A 44 15.90 -0.83 3.12
CA ILE A 44 16.33 0.53 2.74
C ILE A 44 15.81 1.54 3.78
N GLY A 45 14.55 1.40 4.21
CA GLY A 45 13.93 2.24 5.22
C GLY A 45 14.66 2.20 6.56
N ILE A 46 14.99 1.01 7.06
CA ILE A 46 15.77 0.85 8.31
C ILE A 46 17.15 1.48 8.15
N THR A 47 17.82 1.25 7.02
CA THR A 47 19.15 1.83 6.75
C THR A 47 19.09 3.36 6.79
N LEU A 48 18.15 3.96 6.06
CA LEU A 48 17.94 5.41 6.06
C LEU A 48 17.60 5.93 7.46
N PHE A 49 16.76 5.23 8.21
CA PHE A 49 16.37 5.62 9.57
C PHE A 49 17.58 5.64 10.52
N VAL A 50 18.45 4.63 10.47
CA VAL A 50 19.69 4.58 11.28
C VAL A 50 20.63 5.73 10.95
N PHE A 51 20.70 6.14 9.69
CA PHE A 51 21.55 7.26 9.25
C PHE A 51 20.92 8.65 9.44
N THR A 52 19.61 8.73 9.60
CA THR A 52 18.87 9.99 9.71
C THR A 52 19.36 10.89 10.87
N PRO A 53 19.65 10.38 12.08
CA PRO A 53 20.18 11.19 13.17
C PRO A 53 21.49 11.90 12.83
N PHE A 54 22.38 11.27 12.04
CA PHE A 54 23.65 11.89 11.64
C PHE A 54 23.45 13.10 10.74
N LYS A 55 22.44 13.06 9.87
CA LYS A 55 22.03 14.23 9.08
C LYS A 55 21.61 15.38 10.00
N PHE A 56 20.77 15.11 11.00
CA PHE A 56 20.35 16.14 11.96
C PHE A 56 21.48 16.66 12.85
N ILE A 57 22.43 15.82 13.24
CA ILE A 57 23.63 16.25 13.97
C ILE A 57 24.45 17.22 13.12
N LYS A 58 24.65 16.87 11.84
CA LYS A 58 25.36 17.71 10.87
C LYS A 58 24.64 19.04 10.64
N ASP A 59 23.33 19.02 10.38
CA ASP A 59 22.53 20.20 10.08
C ASP A 59 22.47 21.18 11.26
N ASN A 60 22.46 20.66 12.49
CA ASN A 60 22.44 21.48 13.72
C ASN A 60 23.84 21.80 14.27
N LYS A 61 24.93 21.45 13.56
CA LYS A 61 26.31 21.63 14.01
C LYS A 61 26.58 21.08 15.42
N ALA A 62 25.89 20.01 15.80
CA ALA A 62 26.00 19.40 17.11
C ALA A 62 27.22 18.45 17.18
N LYS A 63 27.76 18.23 18.38
CA LYS A 63 28.84 17.24 18.57
C LYS A 63 28.31 15.84 18.30
N VAL A 64 29.07 15.03 17.57
CA VAL A 64 28.76 13.61 17.35
C VAL A 64 29.02 12.86 18.66
N ASN A 65 27.96 12.59 19.42
CA ASN A 65 28.00 11.78 20.63
C ASN A 65 26.69 10.99 20.79
N ILE A 66 26.69 10.02 21.70
CA ILE A 66 25.56 9.09 21.89
C ILE A 66 24.27 9.83 22.29
N ILE A 67 24.39 10.87 23.12
CA ILE A 67 23.25 11.65 23.63
C ILE A 67 22.56 12.39 22.48
N ASN A 68 23.34 13.06 21.64
CA ASN A 68 22.81 13.76 20.46
C ASN A 68 22.23 12.78 19.45
N TYR A 69 22.86 11.61 19.26
CA TYR A 69 22.31 10.54 18.42
C TYR A 69 20.90 10.14 18.88
N PHE A 70 20.71 9.79 20.16
CA PHE A 70 19.39 9.44 20.71
C PHE A 70 18.39 10.59 20.62
N LYS A 71 18.82 11.82 20.91
CA LYS A 71 17.97 13.01 20.78
C LYS A 71 17.42 13.16 19.36
N TYR A 72 18.28 13.08 18.35
CA TYR A 72 17.86 13.24 16.95
C TYR A 72 17.18 12.01 16.37
N LEU A 73 17.41 10.82 16.94
CA LEU A 73 16.64 9.62 16.64
C LEU A 73 15.19 9.79 17.11
N GLY A 74 14.97 10.34 18.30
CA GLY A 74 13.63 10.74 18.76
C GLY A 74 12.95 11.76 17.85
N VAL A 75 13.69 12.78 17.39
CA VAL A 75 13.18 13.76 16.39
C VAL A 75 12.81 13.07 15.07
N SER A 76 13.60 12.08 14.64
CA SER A 76 13.33 11.31 13.43
C SER A 76 12.03 10.50 13.56
N ILE A 77 11.81 9.85 14.71
CA ILE A 77 10.57 9.11 15.02
C ILE A 77 9.36 10.04 14.98
N LEU A 78 9.44 11.23 15.59
CA LEU A 78 8.34 12.20 15.58
C LEU A 78 7.96 12.63 14.17
N LYS A 79 8.95 12.87 13.30
CA LYS A 79 8.68 13.21 11.89
C LYS A 79 8.03 12.06 11.13
N VAL A 80 8.46 10.82 11.37
CA VAL A 80 7.81 9.64 10.78
C VAL A 80 6.37 9.52 11.25
N ALA A 81 6.11 9.71 12.54
CA ALA A 81 4.75 9.69 13.10
C ALA A 81 3.85 10.75 12.47
N GLN A 82 4.34 11.97 12.26
CA GLN A 82 3.59 13.02 11.56
C GLN A 82 3.23 12.62 10.13
N ILE A 83 4.16 12.05 9.38
CA ILE A 83 3.90 11.55 8.01
C ILE A 83 2.80 10.49 8.03
N VAL A 84 2.86 9.53 8.97
CA VAL A 84 1.83 8.48 9.11
C VAL A 84 0.45 9.09 9.38
N VAL A 85 0.36 10.07 10.28
CA VAL A 85 -0.90 10.78 10.57
C VAL A 85 -1.43 11.49 9.32
N THR A 86 -0.57 12.15 8.55
CA THR A 86 -0.96 12.80 7.29
C THR A 86 -1.48 11.79 6.27
N ILE A 87 -0.82 10.64 6.10
CA ILE A 87 -1.27 9.58 5.18
C ILE A 87 -2.65 9.06 5.61
N ILE A 88 -2.86 8.78 6.89
CA ILE A 88 -4.15 8.31 7.41
C ILE A 88 -5.25 9.34 7.16
N LYS A 89 -4.92 10.63 7.35
CA LYS A 89 -5.86 11.74 7.10
C LYS A 89 -6.26 11.81 5.61
N GLU A 90 -5.31 11.73 4.69
CA GLU A 90 -5.61 11.76 3.25
C GLU A 90 -6.39 10.51 2.81
N ALA A 91 -6.06 9.35 3.37
CA ALA A 91 -6.79 8.11 3.11
C ALA A 91 -8.25 8.20 3.60
N SER A 92 -8.49 8.72 4.81
CA SER A 92 -9.84 8.87 5.35
C SER A 92 -10.67 9.88 4.55
N LEU A 93 -10.07 11.00 4.12
CA LEU A 93 -10.72 11.97 3.24
C LEU A 93 -11.09 11.36 1.88
N THR A 94 -10.21 10.55 1.30
CA THR A 94 -10.46 9.88 0.02
C THR A 94 -11.60 8.86 0.14
N ILE A 95 -11.60 8.06 1.21
CA ILE A 95 -12.68 7.12 1.50
C ILE A 95 -13.99 7.88 1.72
N MET A 96 -13.98 8.94 2.54
CA MET A 96 -15.16 9.76 2.81
C MET A 96 -15.72 10.39 1.53
N TYR A 97 -14.85 10.85 0.62
CA TYR A 97 -15.25 11.37 -0.68
C TYR A 97 -15.92 10.30 -1.55
N LEU A 98 -15.33 9.10 -1.64
CA LEU A 98 -15.91 7.98 -2.39
C LEU A 98 -17.26 7.54 -1.81
N VAL A 99 -17.36 7.43 -0.49
CA VAL A 99 -18.59 7.08 0.23
C VAL A 99 -19.66 8.15 -0.02
N THR A 100 -19.34 9.43 0.22
CA THR A 100 -20.28 10.54 0.00
C THR A 100 -20.77 10.58 -1.45
N ARG A 101 -19.88 10.36 -2.43
CA ARG A 101 -20.24 10.33 -3.84
C ARG A 101 -21.14 9.16 -4.22
N LEU A 102 -20.94 7.99 -3.62
CA LEU A 102 -21.79 6.81 -3.84
C LEU A 102 -23.19 7.02 -3.23
N PHE A 103 -23.28 7.57 -2.02
CA PHE A 103 -24.57 7.82 -1.34
C PHE A 103 -25.31 9.08 -1.83
N ALA A 104 -24.61 10.10 -2.33
CA ALA A 104 -25.25 11.30 -2.88
C ALA A 104 -25.86 11.08 -4.28
N LYS A 105 -25.49 10.00 -4.98
CA LYS A 105 -26.04 9.69 -6.30
C LYS A 105 -27.48 9.17 -6.21
N ASP A 106 -27.85 8.53 -5.10
CA ASP A 106 -29.21 8.00 -4.88
C ASP A 106 -30.23 9.07 -4.44
N SER A 107 -29.78 10.24 -3.95
CA SER A 107 -30.70 11.31 -3.52
C SER A 107 -31.08 12.31 -4.64
N SER A 108 -30.40 12.25 -5.78
CA SER A 108 -30.61 13.16 -6.92
C SER A 108 -31.62 12.64 -7.95
N GLU A 109 -32.02 11.37 -7.91
CA GLU A 109 -33.01 10.78 -8.82
C GLU A 109 -34.46 10.78 -8.25
N SER A 110 -34.68 11.38 -7.09
CA SER A 110 -36.00 11.47 -6.42
C SER A 110 -36.57 12.90 -6.37
N LYS A 111 -36.39 13.70 -7.42
CA LYS A 111 -37.16 14.93 -7.63
C LYS A 111 -37.68 15.04 -9.05
#